data_AF-A0A847AT69-F1
#
_entry.id   AF-A0A847AT69-F1
#
_cell.length_a   1.000
_cell.length_b   1.000
_cell.length_c   1.000
_cell.angle_alpha   90.00
_cell.angle_beta   90.00
_cell.angle_gamma   90.00
#
_symmetry.space_group_name_H-M   'P 1'
#
loop_
_entity.id
_entity.type
_entity.pdbx_description
1 polymer ?
#
loop_
_entity_poly.entity_id
_entity_poly.type
_entity_poly.pdbx_seq_one_letter_code
_entity_poly.pdbx_strand_id
1 'polypeptide(L)'
;MSIQIPGLTQVVIPATITVHLVAPDEPAENVTVSFLDYIKNVASSEIYPTWPESALRANIYAITSTALNRVFTEWYRSRGYNFDITNDTRFDQAYVQGRGIFDSVSQIVDDLFDSYINRQGQLEPLYAQFCDGRVSFCPGLLQWGTVGLAEQGYTPYEILQYYYGDNINLKEDTPLAEAYETYPGVPVQLGDNNPYILLMQIALNTISTNYPAIPKISNPTGTFDESTQEAVNAFQEIFDLPVTGIIDKATWYQIRRIYIAVTKLAELTSQGVIISDIPEYTPTPGPQEVVPRIQVVQYFLNVLSAYYSSIPTVDINGVLDTHTRSSIMEFQREFNIPITGIVDEQTWNAMSSSVIGILETLPPNAIALPALLWPGITYQLGSQSPGVYLIQQYLTYIASVLEGIAPTDPDGVFGPLTEQSVRQFQEYFGINVTGVVDRYTWDRIVLIYRNLRFGNTSNINGLT
;
A
#
# COMPACT_ATOMS: atom_id res chain seq x y z
N MET A 1 12.38 -10.01 4.50
CA MET A 1 12.27 -8.90 3.52
C MET A 1 11.38 -7.86 4.17
N SER A 2 11.91 -6.67 4.46
CA SER A 2 11.13 -5.60 5.07
C SER A 2 10.06 -5.14 4.09
N ILE A 3 8.81 -5.10 4.55
CA ILE A 3 7.66 -4.69 3.73
C ILE A 3 7.84 -3.21 3.37
N GLN A 4 7.78 -2.89 2.07
CA GLN A 4 7.88 -1.53 1.57
C GLN A 4 6.49 -0.96 1.25
N ILE A 5 5.99 -0.14 2.16
CA ILE A 5 4.69 0.50 2.11
C ILE A 5 4.92 1.97 1.76
N PRO A 6 4.41 2.44 0.61
CA PRO A 6 4.56 3.83 0.19
C PRO A 6 4.08 4.81 1.27
N GLY A 7 4.88 5.84 1.55
CA GLY A 7 4.56 6.87 2.54
C GLY A 7 4.66 6.44 4.01
N LEU A 8 5.12 5.21 4.26
CA LEU A 8 5.11 4.59 5.58
C LEU A 8 6.42 3.86 5.92
N THR A 9 6.87 2.91 5.08
CA THR A 9 8.17 2.22 5.23
C THR A 9 9.06 2.36 3.99
N GLN A 10 8.56 3.10 2.98
CA GLN A 10 9.28 3.48 1.78
C GLN A 10 8.84 4.88 1.35
N VAL A 11 9.80 5.70 0.92
CA VAL A 11 9.53 6.97 0.24
C VAL A 11 9.32 6.68 -1.25
N VAL A 12 8.28 7.27 -1.84
CA VAL A 12 7.96 7.19 -3.27
C VAL A 12 7.81 8.59 -3.83
N ILE A 13 8.14 8.79 -5.11
CA ILE A 13 7.84 10.03 -5.82
C ILE A 13 6.37 9.99 -6.23
N PRO A 14 5.55 10.95 -5.77
CA PRO A 14 4.14 10.95 -6.11
C PRO A 14 3.96 11.25 -7.61
N ALA A 15 3.03 10.57 -8.26
CA ALA A 15 2.70 10.89 -9.66
C ALA A 15 2.22 12.35 -9.84
N THR A 16 1.45 12.85 -8.87
CA THR A 16 0.90 14.21 -8.88
C THR A 16 1.01 14.88 -7.52
N ILE A 17 0.90 16.21 -7.50
CA ILE A 17 0.82 17.01 -6.29
C ILE A 17 -0.27 18.08 -6.46
N THR A 18 -1.07 18.28 -5.40
CA THR A 18 -2.16 19.25 -5.37
C THR A 18 -1.74 20.50 -4.61
N VAL A 19 -1.65 21.61 -5.32
CA VAL A 19 -1.23 22.92 -4.80
C VAL A 19 -2.44 23.79 -4.50
N HIS A 20 -2.53 24.32 -3.29
CA HIS A 20 -3.51 25.32 -2.90
C HIS A 20 -2.96 26.74 -3.15
N LEU A 21 -3.70 27.58 -3.87
CA LEU A 21 -3.19 28.84 -4.42
C LEU A 21 -3.24 30.06 -3.49
N VAL A 22 -3.30 29.85 -2.17
CA VAL A 22 -3.23 30.87 -1.11
C VAL A 22 -2.79 30.23 0.22
N ALA A 23 -2.87 30.97 1.33
CA ALA A 23 -2.68 30.42 2.66
C ALA A 23 -3.67 29.29 2.98
N PRO A 24 -3.33 28.31 3.84
CA PRO A 24 -4.11 27.09 4.01
C PRO A 24 -5.61 27.26 4.34
N ASP A 25 -5.94 28.31 5.11
CA ASP A 25 -7.31 28.58 5.59
C ASP A 25 -8.09 29.57 4.69
N GLU A 26 -7.47 30.07 3.63
CA GLU A 26 -8.08 31.03 2.71
C GLU A 26 -8.77 30.29 1.55
N PRO A 27 -9.93 30.76 1.07
CA PRO A 27 -10.62 30.09 -0.04
C PRO A 27 -9.89 30.36 -1.37
N ALA A 28 -9.34 29.31 -1.99
CA ALA A 28 -8.82 29.36 -3.35
C ALA A 28 -8.93 28.03 -4.09
N GLU A 29 -8.52 28.05 -5.36
CA GLU A 29 -8.43 26.88 -6.22
C GLU A 29 -7.32 25.93 -5.74
N ASN A 30 -7.61 24.63 -5.83
CA ASN A 30 -6.63 23.57 -5.74
C ASN A 30 -6.25 23.12 -7.15
N VAL A 31 -4.98 23.17 -7.49
CA VAL A 31 -4.47 22.79 -8.81
C VAL A 31 -3.62 21.53 -8.67
N THR A 32 -4.04 20.46 -9.35
CA THR A 32 -3.28 19.20 -9.40
C THR A 32 -2.41 19.19 -10.66
N VAL A 33 -1.11 18.97 -10.49
CA VAL A 33 -0.12 18.87 -11.58
C VAL A 33 0.75 17.63 -11.37
N SER A 34 1.52 17.23 -12.39
CA SER A 34 2.55 16.21 -12.19
C SER A 34 3.58 16.71 -11.17
N PHE A 35 4.15 15.81 -10.37
CA PHE A 35 5.19 16.21 -9.40
C PHE A 35 6.40 16.83 -10.11
N LEU A 36 6.79 16.30 -11.27
CA LEU A 36 7.84 16.85 -12.12
C LEU A 36 7.54 18.31 -12.53
N ASP A 37 6.33 18.59 -13.02
CA ASP A 37 5.95 19.94 -13.43
C ASP A 37 5.90 20.92 -12.25
N TYR A 38 5.49 20.44 -11.07
CA TYR A 38 5.55 21.23 -9.85
C TYR A 38 6.99 21.64 -9.52
N ILE A 39 7.94 20.70 -9.52
CA ILE A 39 9.35 21.01 -9.23
C ILE A 39 9.93 21.97 -10.27
N LYS A 40 9.62 21.79 -11.57
CA LYS A 40 10.03 22.74 -12.62
C LYS A 40 9.51 24.14 -12.39
N ASN A 41 8.24 24.25 -11.97
CA ASN A 41 7.59 25.51 -11.67
C ASN A 41 8.26 26.20 -10.48
N VAL A 42 8.40 25.50 -9.36
CA VAL A 42 9.00 26.03 -8.13
C VAL A 42 10.45 26.42 -8.37
N ALA A 43 11.26 25.56 -9.00
CA ALA A 43 12.64 25.90 -9.34
C ALA A 43 12.71 27.16 -10.22
N SER A 44 11.83 27.29 -11.20
CA SER A 44 11.80 28.52 -12.01
C SER A 44 11.34 29.76 -11.21
N SER A 45 10.63 29.59 -10.09
CA SER A 45 10.13 30.66 -9.20
C SER A 45 11.11 31.08 -8.12
N GLU A 46 11.94 30.14 -7.68
CA GLU A 46 12.81 30.29 -6.52
C GLU A 46 14.26 30.64 -6.93
N ILE A 47 14.71 30.21 -8.11
CA ILE A 47 16.11 30.38 -8.54
C ILE A 47 16.24 30.98 -9.94
N TYR A 48 17.40 31.61 -10.20
CA TYR A 48 17.68 32.25 -11.47
C TYR A 48 18.42 31.29 -12.41
N PRO A 49 18.00 31.13 -13.68
CA PRO A 49 18.56 30.15 -14.62
C PRO A 49 20.02 30.40 -15.01
N THR A 50 20.57 31.58 -14.68
CA THR A 50 21.94 31.99 -14.98
C THR A 50 22.92 31.68 -13.85
N TRP A 51 22.46 31.11 -12.73
CA TRP A 51 23.35 30.71 -11.65
C TRP A 51 24.25 29.54 -12.06
N PRO A 52 25.41 29.37 -11.40
CA PRO A 52 26.25 28.20 -11.60
C PRO A 52 25.46 26.90 -11.44
N GLU A 53 25.72 25.89 -12.27
CA GLU A 53 24.98 24.63 -12.27
C GLU A 53 25.01 23.95 -10.89
N SER A 54 26.13 23.99 -10.17
CA SER A 54 26.22 23.42 -8.82
C SER A 54 25.23 24.07 -7.84
N ALA A 55 25.04 25.39 -7.96
CA ALA A 55 24.06 26.12 -7.16
C ALA A 55 22.63 25.73 -7.57
N LEU A 56 22.34 25.65 -8.87
CA LEU A 56 21.03 25.21 -9.36
C LEU A 56 20.65 23.82 -8.82
N ARG A 57 21.56 22.84 -8.96
CA ARG A 57 21.35 21.46 -8.48
C ARG A 57 21.13 21.41 -6.97
N ALA A 58 21.92 22.11 -6.17
CA ALA A 58 21.75 22.14 -4.71
C ALA A 58 20.38 22.71 -4.29
N ASN A 59 19.93 23.80 -4.93
CA ASN A 59 18.61 24.35 -4.65
C ASN A 59 17.48 23.40 -5.09
N ILE A 60 17.61 22.76 -6.25
CA ILE A 60 16.61 21.81 -6.75
C ILE A 60 16.47 20.61 -5.80
N TYR A 61 17.57 20.06 -5.26
CA TYR A 61 17.47 19.02 -4.23
C TYR A 61 16.71 19.49 -2.98
N ALA A 62 16.94 20.72 -2.51
CA ALA A 62 16.21 21.27 -1.37
C ALA A 62 14.71 21.48 -1.66
N ILE A 63 14.39 21.94 -2.87
CA ILE A 63 13.01 22.11 -3.38
C ILE A 63 12.28 20.77 -3.43
N THR A 64 12.89 19.75 -4.07
CA THR A 64 12.33 18.40 -4.18
C THR A 64 12.14 17.77 -2.81
N SER A 65 13.16 17.82 -1.94
CA SER A 65 13.10 17.26 -0.60
C SER A 65 12.01 17.91 0.26
N THR A 66 11.82 19.22 0.17
CA THR A 66 10.79 19.96 0.90
C THR A 66 9.38 19.58 0.42
N ALA A 67 9.16 19.51 -0.90
CA ALA A 67 7.88 19.09 -1.47
C ALA A 67 7.54 17.65 -1.08
N LEU A 68 8.53 16.75 -1.20
CA LEU A 68 8.37 15.35 -0.88
C LEU A 68 8.12 15.14 0.62
N ASN A 69 8.74 15.94 1.49
CA ASN A 69 8.45 15.91 2.93
C ASN A 69 6.99 16.28 3.23
N ARG A 70 6.41 17.28 2.55
CA ARG A 70 4.99 17.65 2.72
C ARG A 70 4.05 16.52 2.34
N VAL A 71 4.32 15.86 1.22
CA VAL A 71 3.57 14.69 0.75
C VAL A 71 3.76 13.51 1.71
N PHE A 72 5.02 13.17 2.03
CA PHE A 72 5.36 12.05 2.92
C PHE A 72 4.71 12.21 4.28
N THR A 73 4.76 13.40 4.88
CA THR A 73 4.14 13.65 6.18
C THR A 73 2.62 13.81 6.11
N GLU A 74 2.03 13.87 4.91
CA GLU A 74 0.62 14.26 4.73
C GLU A 74 0.29 15.53 5.53
N TRP A 75 1.18 16.53 5.47
CA TRP A 75 1.14 17.68 6.38
C TRP A 75 -0.24 18.36 6.35
N TYR A 76 -0.77 18.68 5.18
CA TYR A 76 -2.08 19.30 5.08
C TYR A 76 -3.22 18.28 5.21
N ARG A 77 -3.11 17.09 4.61
CA ARG A 77 -4.16 16.05 4.69
C ARG A 77 -4.45 15.59 6.12
N SER A 78 -3.42 15.40 6.94
CA SER A 78 -3.55 15.06 8.36
C SER A 78 -4.22 16.16 9.20
N ARG A 79 -4.36 17.38 8.65
CA ARG A 79 -5.08 18.52 9.25
C ARG A 79 -6.47 18.73 8.68
N GLY A 80 -6.94 17.82 7.81
CA GLY A 80 -8.27 17.86 7.21
C GLY A 80 -8.37 18.63 5.89
N TYR A 81 -7.25 19.11 5.35
CA TYR A 81 -7.23 19.71 4.02
C TYR A 81 -7.20 18.63 2.93
N ASN A 82 -7.64 18.99 1.72
CA ASN A 82 -7.68 18.11 0.56
C ASN A 82 -6.57 18.40 -0.48
N PHE A 83 -5.52 19.11 -0.06
CA PHE A 83 -4.35 19.45 -0.86
C PHE A 83 -3.06 19.03 -0.15
N ASP A 84 -1.94 19.08 -0.87
CA ASP A 84 -0.65 18.55 -0.42
C ASP A 84 0.34 19.65 -0.01
N ILE A 85 0.22 20.84 -0.62
CA ILE A 85 1.12 21.98 -0.39
C ILE A 85 0.43 23.30 -0.76
N THR A 86 0.86 24.43 -0.18
CA THR A 86 0.42 25.77 -0.61
C THR A 86 1.45 26.44 -1.53
N ASN A 87 1.06 27.51 -2.22
CA ASN A 87 2.00 28.39 -2.92
C ASN A 87 2.42 29.63 -2.11
N ASP A 88 1.99 29.73 -0.85
CA ASP A 88 2.30 30.84 0.02
C ASP A 88 3.66 30.63 0.68
N THR A 89 4.62 31.50 0.35
CA THR A 89 6.01 31.40 0.81
C THR A 89 6.19 31.62 2.32
N ARG A 90 5.13 31.99 3.04
CA ARG A 90 5.14 31.98 4.52
C ARG A 90 5.09 30.56 5.09
N PHE A 91 4.56 29.61 4.33
CA PHE A 91 4.33 28.24 4.75
C PHE A 91 5.12 27.23 3.92
N ASP A 92 5.18 27.44 2.60
CA ASP A 92 5.76 26.51 1.63
C ASP A 92 6.59 27.26 0.56
N GLN A 93 6.53 26.81 -0.69
CA GLN A 93 7.42 27.22 -1.77
C GLN A 93 6.68 28.08 -2.81
N ALA A 94 7.39 28.96 -3.50
CA ALA A 94 6.81 29.82 -4.52
C ALA A 94 6.38 28.99 -5.74
N TYR A 95 5.07 28.90 -5.94
CA TYR A 95 4.46 28.29 -7.12
C TYR A 95 3.55 29.30 -7.82
N VAL A 96 3.69 29.42 -9.15
CA VAL A 96 2.89 30.35 -9.96
C VAL A 96 2.20 29.58 -11.07
N GLN A 97 0.87 29.48 -11.01
CA GLN A 97 0.08 28.79 -12.04
C GLN A 97 0.28 29.46 -13.42
N GLY A 98 0.56 28.65 -14.44
CA GLY A 98 0.69 29.13 -15.83
C GLY A 98 1.97 29.91 -16.16
N ARG A 99 2.99 29.92 -15.28
CA ARG A 99 4.26 30.58 -15.57
C ARG A 99 5.06 29.86 -16.67
N GLY A 100 5.97 30.60 -17.31
CA GLY A 100 7.01 30.00 -18.16
C GLY A 100 8.09 29.28 -17.34
N ILE A 101 8.63 28.20 -17.90
CA ILE A 101 9.71 27.39 -17.34
C ILE A 101 10.99 27.69 -18.12
N PHE A 102 12.12 27.83 -17.42
CA PHE A 102 13.41 28.03 -18.08
C PHE A 102 13.99 26.68 -18.52
N ASP A 103 14.40 26.58 -19.79
CA ASP A 103 14.91 25.31 -20.36
C ASP A 103 16.09 24.74 -19.58
N SER A 104 17.03 25.59 -19.14
CA SER A 104 18.19 25.16 -18.36
C SER A 104 17.81 24.59 -16.99
N VAL A 105 16.79 25.15 -16.35
CA VAL A 105 16.26 24.64 -15.08
C VAL A 105 15.48 23.35 -15.32
N SER A 106 14.66 23.29 -16.39
CA SER A 106 13.90 22.09 -16.75
C SER A 106 14.81 20.88 -16.91
N GLN A 107 15.92 21.02 -17.65
CA GLN A 107 16.86 19.92 -17.89
C GLN A 107 17.45 19.38 -16.59
N ILE A 108 17.83 20.25 -15.66
CA ILE A 108 18.38 19.82 -14.37
C ILE A 108 17.29 19.16 -13.52
N VAL A 109 16.05 19.66 -13.56
CA VAL A 109 14.94 19.04 -12.83
C VAL A 109 14.60 17.67 -13.40
N ASP A 110 14.64 17.49 -14.72
CA ASP A 110 14.44 16.18 -15.37
C ASP A 110 15.43 15.13 -14.86
N ASP A 111 16.65 15.52 -14.50
CA ASP A 111 17.67 14.65 -13.91
C ASP A 111 17.45 14.35 -12.41
N LEU A 112 16.78 15.24 -11.66
CA LEU A 112 16.86 15.27 -10.19
C LEU A 112 15.53 15.10 -9.46
N PHE A 113 14.39 15.13 -10.16
CA PHE A 113 13.07 15.16 -9.52
C PHE A 113 12.75 13.91 -8.68
N ASP A 114 13.44 12.80 -8.94
CA ASP A 114 13.32 11.54 -8.21
C ASP A 114 14.34 11.38 -7.08
N SER A 115 15.06 12.47 -6.78
CA SER A 115 16.15 12.48 -5.83
C SER A 115 15.89 13.48 -4.69
N TYR A 116 16.18 13.05 -3.46
CA TYR A 116 15.86 13.84 -2.26
C TYR A 116 16.94 13.71 -1.17
N ILE A 117 16.91 14.65 -0.21
CA ILE A 117 17.85 14.69 0.91
C ILE A 117 17.23 13.90 2.06
N ASN A 118 17.99 13.02 2.69
CA ASN A 118 17.60 12.44 3.99
C ASN A 118 18.77 12.54 4.98
N ARG A 119 18.51 12.40 6.29
CA ARG A 119 19.62 12.20 7.24
C ARG A 119 20.01 10.72 7.28
N GLN A 120 21.28 10.47 7.58
CA GLN A 120 21.80 9.10 7.73
C GLN A 120 21.02 8.33 8.80
N GLY A 121 20.51 7.15 8.41
CA GLY A 121 19.70 6.28 9.27
C GLY A 121 18.21 6.64 9.35
N GLN A 122 17.78 7.78 8.79
CA GLN A 122 16.38 8.21 8.76
C GLN A 122 15.70 7.82 7.45
N LEU A 123 14.41 7.46 7.53
CA LEU A 123 13.61 7.08 6.37
C LEU A 123 13.14 8.30 5.56
N GLU A 124 12.64 9.32 6.25
CA GLU A 124 11.88 10.40 5.65
C GLU A 124 12.73 11.34 4.79
N PRO A 125 12.12 12.04 3.81
CA PRO A 125 12.75 13.19 3.19
C PRO A 125 12.96 14.29 4.22
N LEU A 126 14.14 14.91 4.21
CA LEU A 126 14.43 16.08 5.03
C LEU A 126 13.49 17.21 4.63
N TYR A 127 12.84 17.85 5.60
CA TYR A 127 12.26 19.18 5.40
C TYR A 127 13.41 20.19 5.23
N ALA A 128 13.94 20.25 4.02
CA ALA A 128 15.13 20.97 3.64
C ALA A 128 14.82 22.47 3.53
N GLN A 129 14.56 23.09 4.69
CA GLN A 129 14.23 24.52 4.76
C GLN A 129 15.24 25.34 3.97
N PHE A 130 14.75 26.28 3.17
CA PHE A 130 15.57 27.22 2.42
C PHE A 130 14.90 28.60 2.39
N CYS A 131 15.70 29.61 2.07
CA CYS A 131 15.25 30.99 1.93
C CYS A 131 16.24 31.78 1.06
N ASP A 132 15.84 32.96 0.59
CA ASP A 132 16.61 33.81 -0.32
C ASP A 132 18.05 34.09 0.18
N GLY A 133 18.23 34.44 1.46
CA GLY A 133 19.55 34.69 2.03
C GLY A 133 20.14 36.06 1.74
N ARG A 134 19.39 36.96 1.08
CA ARG A 134 19.72 38.40 0.98
C ARG A 134 18.72 39.25 1.75
N VAL A 135 17.43 38.98 1.58
CA VAL A 135 16.34 39.71 2.25
C VAL A 135 15.85 38.96 3.47
N SER A 136 15.75 37.63 3.38
CA SER A 136 15.32 36.76 4.46
C SER A 136 16.44 35.78 4.84
N PHE A 137 16.47 35.40 6.11
CA PHE A 137 17.44 34.44 6.65
C PHE A 137 16.70 33.35 7.42
N CYS A 138 17.20 32.13 7.29
CA CYS A 138 16.65 30.93 7.90
C CYS A 138 17.82 30.02 8.33
N PRO A 139 17.55 29.05 9.22
CA PRO A 139 18.57 28.09 9.66
C PRO A 139 19.05 27.11 8.58
N GLY A 140 18.36 27.06 7.43
CA GLY A 140 18.67 26.13 6.34
C GLY A 140 19.46 26.78 5.20
N LEU A 141 19.22 26.29 3.98
CA LEU A 141 19.95 26.71 2.79
C LEU A 141 19.63 28.15 2.41
N LEU A 142 20.67 28.95 2.19
CA LEU A 142 20.56 30.31 1.67
C LEU A 142 20.74 30.26 0.16
N GLN A 143 19.67 30.52 -0.60
CA GLN A 143 19.65 30.36 -2.06
C GLN A 143 20.79 31.14 -2.72
N TRP A 144 20.98 32.42 -2.40
CA TRP A 144 22.11 33.21 -2.91
C TRP A 144 23.47 32.80 -2.36
N GLY A 145 23.51 32.20 -1.17
CA GLY A 145 24.76 31.69 -0.59
C GLY A 145 25.31 30.50 -1.37
N THR A 146 24.43 29.68 -1.97
CA THR A 146 24.85 28.57 -2.84
C THR A 146 25.66 29.04 -4.05
N VAL A 147 25.36 30.23 -4.60
CA VAL A 147 26.09 30.81 -5.74
C VAL A 147 27.55 31.05 -5.35
N GLY A 148 27.79 31.69 -4.20
CA GLY A 148 29.14 31.98 -3.73
C GLY A 148 29.95 30.72 -3.42
N LEU A 149 29.32 29.66 -2.92
CA LEU A 149 29.98 28.37 -2.71
C LEU A 149 30.29 27.67 -4.05
N ALA A 150 29.36 27.70 -5.00
CA ALA A 150 29.58 27.14 -6.33
C ALA A 150 30.71 27.83 -7.08
N GLU A 151 30.82 29.16 -6.97
CA GLU A 151 31.94 29.95 -7.53
C GLU A 151 33.29 29.60 -6.90
N GLN A 152 33.30 29.13 -5.65
CA GLN A 152 34.48 28.60 -4.97
C GLN A 152 34.80 27.14 -5.37
N GLY A 153 34.02 26.54 -6.26
CA GLY A 153 34.25 25.19 -6.78
C GLY A 153 33.58 24.08 -5.99
N TYR A 154 32.70 24.40 -5.04
CA TYR A 154 31.95 23.38 -4.29
C TYR A 154 30.98 22.63 -5.21
N THR A 155 30.90 21.32 -5.04
CA THR A 155 29.91 20.46 -5.70
C THR A 155 28.51 20.65 -5.08
N PRO A 156 27.42 20.24 -5.78
CA PRO A 156 26.07 20.32 -5.22
C PRO A 156 25.96 19.66 -3.83
N TYR A 157 26.58 18.49 -3.66
CA TYR A 157 26.51 17.74 -2.41
C TYR A 157 27.27 18.44 -1.28
N GLU A 158 28.47 18.97 -1.54
CA GLU A 158 29.23 19.74 -0.54
C GLU A 158 28.49 21.02 -0.13
N ILE A 159 27.78 21.67 -1.06
CA ILE A 159 26.91 22.82 -0.75
C ILE A 159 25.79 22.39 0.20
N LEU A 160 25.14 21.25 -0.06
CA LEU A 160 24.09 20.72 0.81
C LEU A 160 24.63 20.36 2.20
N GLN A 161 25.80 19.72 2.28
CA GLN A 161 26.46 19.41 3.55
C GLN A 161 26.81 20.67 4.34
N TYR A 162 27.26 21.73 3.66
CA TYR A 162 27.53 23.02 4.29
C TYR A 162 26.31 23.59 5.03
N TYR A 163 25.10 23.46 4.46
CA TYR A 163 23.87 24.01 5.05
C TYR A 163 23.14 23.04 5.98
N TYR A 164 23.16 21.74 5.70
CA TYR A 164 22.34 20.74 6.40
C TYR A 164 23.14 19.79 7.30
N GLY A 165 24.46 19.93 7.29
CA GLY A 165 25.42 19.12 8.05
C GLY A 165 25.91 17.90 7.26
N ASP A 166 27.01 17.30 7.74
CA ASP A 166 27.66 16.16 7.09
C ASP A 166 26.87 14.85 7.21
N ASN A 167 25.85 14.81 8.06
CA ASN A 167 25.02 13.63 8.35
C ASN A 167 23.81 13.48 7.42
N ILE A 168 23.91 13.98 6.19
CA ILE A 168 22.90 13.80 5.15
C ILE A 168 23.32 12.70 4.17
N ASN A 169 22.38 12.23 3.35
CA ASN A 169 22.65 11.56 2.08
C ASN A 169 21.75 12.13 1.00
N LEU A 170 22.13 11.87 -0.25
CA LEU A 170 21.22 11.94 -1.38
C LEU A 170 20.67 10.55 -1.67
N LYS A 171 19.34 10.45 -1.70
CA LYS A 171 18.62 9.28 -2.19
C LYS A 171 18.25 9.55 -3.64
N GLU A 172 18.67 8.66 -4.51
CA GLU A 172 18.51 8.75 -5.97
C GLU A 172 17.66 7.56 -6.46
N ASP A 173 17.13 7.66 -7.67
CA ASP A 173 16.31 6.62 -8.32
C ASP A 173 15.09 6.20 -7.47
N THR A 174 14.44 7.17 -6.81
CA THR A 174 13.29 6.88 -5.94
C THR A 174 12.11 6.42 -6.79
N PRO A 175 11.46 5.28 -6.47
CA PRO A 175 10.39 4.74 -7.30
C PRO A 175 9.20 5.69 -7.37
N LEU A 176 8.65 5.84 -8.56
CA LEU A 176 7.40 6.56 -8.79
C LEU A 176 6.23 5.68 -8.37
N ALA A 177 5.29 6.25 -7.64
CA ALA A 177 4.01 5.61 -7.33
C ALA A 177 2.91 6.67 -7.25
N GLU A 178 1.66 6.26 -7.42
CA GLU A 178 0.55 7.11 -7.01
C GLU A 178 0.63 7.31 -5.48
N ALA A 179 0.68 8.57 -5.05
CA ALA A 179 0.59 8.88 -3.62
C ALA A 179 -0.86 8.76 -3.19
N TYR A 180 -1.16 7.65 -2.51
CA TYR A 180 -2.43 7.44 -1.85
C TYR A 180 -2.42 8.02 -0.43
N GLU A 181 -3.62 8.27 0.10
CA GLU A 181 -3.82 8.47 1.54
C GLU A 181 -3.17 7.31 2.32
N THR A 182 -2.46 7.61 3.42
CA THR A 182 -1.84 6.53 4.23
C THR A 182 -2.87 5.73 5.02
N TYR A 183 -4.08 6.28 5.20
CA TYR A 183 -5.18 5.56 5.80
C TYR A 183 -5.61 4.39 4.87
N PRO A 184 -5.67 3.14 5.36
CA PRO A 184 -5.93 1.95 4.52
C PRO A 184 -7.36 1.86 3.97
N GLY A 185 -8.20 2.89 4.16
CA GLY A 185 -9.59 2.94 3.69
C GLY A 185 -10.60 2.26 4.61
N VAL A 186 -10.14 1.43 5.56
CA VAL A 186 -11.00 0.78 6.57
C VAL A 186 -10.48 1.05 7.99
N PRO A 187 -11.37 1.10 9.00
CA PRO A 187 -10.95 1.22 10.38
C PRO A 187 -10.12 0.01 10.83
N VAL A 188 -9.17 0.25 11.73
CA VAL A 188 -8.33 -0.79 12.32
C VAL A 188 -8.79 -1.04 13.75
N GLN A 189 -9.03 -2.29 14.12
CA GLN A 189 -9.66 -2.67 15.39
C GLN A 189 -9.07 -3.95 15.98
N LEU A 190 -9.49 -4.28 17.22
CA LEU A 190 -9.06 -5.47 17.95
C LEU A 190 -9.18 -6.75 17.09
N GLY A 191 -8.09 -7.50 17.03
CA GLY A 191 -7.97 -8.74 16.25
C GLY A 191 -7.38 -8.55 14.86
N ASP A 192 -7.29 -7.32 14.33
CA ASP A 192 -6.62 -7.08 13.06
C ASP A 192 -5.11 -7.38 13.17
N ASN A 193 -4.52 -7.87 12.09
CA ASN A 193 -3.08 -8.14 11.99
C ASN A 193 -2.57 -7.67 10.63
N ASN A 194 -1.75 -6.63 10.62
CA ASN A 194 -1.17 -6.05 9.43
C ASN A 194 -0.08 -5.01 9.75
N PRO A 195 0.76 -4.65 8.76
CA PRO A 195 1.83 -3.66 8.96
C PRO A 195 1.38 -2.25 9.35
N TYR A 196 0.17 -1.82 8.97
CA TYR A 196 -0.35 -0.50 9.36
C TYR A 196 -0.53 -0.40 10.87
N ILE A 197 -0.90 -1.49 11.54
CA ILE A 197 -0.99 -1.55 13.00
C ILE A 197 0.38 -1.38 13.64
N LEU A 198 1.41 -2.04 13.12
CA LEU A 198 2.77 -1.92 13.67
C LEU A 198 3.20 -0.45 13.68
N LEU A 199 2.89 0.27 12.61
CA LEU A 199 3.19 1.69 12.49
C LEU A 199 2.38 2.54 13.48
N MET A 200 1.09 2.24 13.67
CA MET A 200 0.29 2.92 14.69
C MET A 200 0.79 2.63 16.10
N GLN A 201 1.23 1.41 16.40
CA GLN A 201 1.83 1.03 17.67
C GLN A 201 3.13 1.81 17.93
N ILE A 202 4.00 1.90 16.93
CA ILE A 202 5.24 2.70 17.00
C ILE A 202 4.89 4.18 17.22
N ALA A 203 3.97 4.73 16.44
CA ALA A 203 3.56 6.12 16.55
C ALA A 203 2.99 6.43 17.95
N LEU A 204 2.07 5.60 18.45
CA LEU A 204 1.50 5.74 19.81
C LEU A 204 2.59 5.64 20.88
N ASN A 205 3.53 4.71 20.75
CA ASN A 205 4.67 4.60 21.67
C ASN A 205 5.57 5.84 21.63
N THR A 206 5.85 6.40 20.45
CA THR A 206 6.62 7.64 20.32
C THR A 206 5.86 8.80 20.98
N ILE A 207 4.57 8.96 20.69
CA ILE A 207 3.70 9.99 21.28
C ILE A 207 3.66 9.85 22.80
N SER A 208 3.60 8.62 23.34
CA SER A 208 3.57 8.36 24.79
C SER A 208 4.76 8.94 25.55
N THR A 209 5.89 9.21 24.87
CA THR A 209 7.05 9.88 25.47
C THR A 209 6.72 11.31 25.94
N ASN A 210 5.88 12.01 25.18
CA ASN A 210 5.40 13.35 25.51
C ASN A 210 4.03 13.34 26.21
N TYR A 211 3.26 12.25 26.05
CA TYR A 211 1.93 12.04 26.64
C TYR A 211 1.90 10.74 27.47
N PRO A 212 2.50 10.71 28.69
CA PRO A 212 2.69 9.47 29.45
C PRO A 212 1.42 8.79 29.95
N ALA A 213 0.26 9.45 29.82
CA ALA A 213 -1.05 8.86 30.10
C ALA A 213 -1.47 7.84 29.05
N ILE A 214 -0.86 7.85 27.84
CA ILE A 214 -1.00 6.79 26.85
C ILE A 214 -0.15 5.60 27.30
N PRO A 215 -0.73 4.43 27.61
CA PRO A 215 0.03 3.24 27.97
C PRO A 215 1.00 2.83 26.86
N LYS A 216 2.21 2.38 27.24
CA LYS A 216 3.17 1.85 26.28
C LYS A 216 2.79 0.44 25.84
N ILE A 217 2.79 0.23 24.53
CA ILE A 217 2.56 -1.06 23.89
C ILE A 217 3.89 -1.82 23.89
N SER A 218 3.96 -2.89 24.69
CA SER A 218 5.16 -3.71 24.82
C SER A 218 5.29 -4.65 23.63
N ASN A 219 6.43 -4.63 22.95
CA ASN A 219 6.71 -5.42 21.73
C ASN A 219 5.66 -5.20 20.62
N PRO A 220 5.72 -4.08 19.89
CA PRO A 220 4.88 -3.86 18.71
C PRO A 220 5.02 -5.01 17.70
N THR A 221 3.95 -5.76 17.47
CA THR A 221 3.94 -6.96 16.61
C THR A 221 3.20 -6.73 15.29
N GLY A 222 2.44 -5.63 15.18
CA GLY A 222 1.48 -5.42 14.11
C GLY A 222 0.16 -6.17 14.27
N THR A 223 -0.07 -6.79 15.43
CA THR A 223 -1.40 -7.29 15.84
C THR A 223 -2.06 -6.25 16.72
N PHE A 224 -3.30 -5.88 16.40
CA PHE A 224 -4.10 -4.98 17.22
C PHE A 224 -4.71 -5.77 18.37
N ASP A 225 -3.99 -5.83 19.47
CA ASP A 225 -4.37 -6.55 20.69
C ASP A 225 -4.99 -5.61 21.74
N GLU A 226 -5.31 -6.16 22.92
CA GLU A 226 -5.88 -5.40 24.04
C GLU A 226 -4.97 -4.23 24.46
N SER A 227 -3.65 -4.43 24.45
CA SER A 227 -2.69 -3.37 24.79
C SER A 227 -2.72 -2.20 23.80
N THR A 228 -2.88 -2.53 22.52
CA THR A 228 -3.05 -1.54 21.45
C THR A 228 -4.37 -0.81 21.60
N GLN A 229 -5.46 -1.53 21.90
CA GLN A 229 -6.77 -0.93 22.13
C GLN A 229 -6.77 0.03 23.33
N GLU A 230 -6.12 -0.34 24.43
CA GLU A 230 -5.96 0.52 25.61
C GLU A 230 -5.21 1.81 25.27
N ALA A 231 -4.12 1.72 24.51
CA ALA A 231 -3.37 2.88 24.04
C ALA A 231 -4.21 3.78 23.12
N VAL A 232 -5.02 3.19 22.23
CA VAL A 232 -5.93 3.94 21.35
C VAL A 232 -7.03 4.62 22.15
N ASN A 233 -7.64 3.95 23.14
CA ASN A 233 -8.64 4.54 24.03
C ASN A 233 -8.08 5.77 24.75
N ALA A 234 -6.89 5.64 25.37
CA ALA A 234 -6.22 6.73 26.06
C ALA A 234 -5.87 7.88 25.11
N PHE A 235 -5.39 7.57 23.90
CA PHE A 235 -5.12 8.57 22.87
C PHE A 235 -6.39 9.33 22.49
N GLN A 236 -7.49 8.62 22.21
CA GLN A 236 -8.77 9.23 21.84
C GLN A 236 -9.29 10.15 22.95
N GLU A 237 -9.19 9.73 24.20
CA GLU A 237 -9.58 10.54 25.36
C GLU A 237 -8.72 11.82 25.49
N ILE A 238 -7.40 11.71 25.36
CA ILE A 238 -6.47 12.86 25.48
C ILE A 238 -6.66 13.90 24.38
N PHE A 239 -7.04 13.47 23.18
CA PHE A 239 -7.18 14.33 22.00
C PHE A 239 -8.64 14.61 21.61
N ASP A 240 -9.57 14.46 22.56
CA ASP A 240 -11.00 14.79 22.43
C ASP A 240 -11.69 14.11 21.22
N LEU A 241 -11.31 12.88 20.92
CA LEU A 241 -11.96 12.03 19.93
C LEU A 241 -13.01 11.11 20.56
N PRO A 242 -13.99 10.59 19.79
CA PRO A 242 -14.85 9.52 20.27
C PRO A 242 -14.03 8.29 20.72
N VAL A 243 -14.16 7.91 22.00
CA VAL A 243 -13.44 6.77 22.59
C VAL A 243 -14.10 5.47 22.16
N THR A 244 -13.71 5.00 20.97
CA THR A 244 -14.25 3.78 20.34
C THR A 244 -13.31 2.59 20.50
N GLY A 245 -12.03 2.82 20.80
CA GLY A 245 -10.99 1.79 20.80
C GLY A 245 -10.67 1.26 19.40
N ILE A 246 -11.10 1.97 18.36
CA ILE A 246 -10.90 1.66 16.95
C ILE A 246 -10.15 2.83 16.33
N ILE A 247 -9.16 2.56 15.48
CA ILE A 247 -8.48 3.57 14.68
C ILE A 247 -9.26 3.75 13.37
N ASP A 248 -10.25 4.62 13.39
CA ASP A 248 -10.94 5.10 12.19
C ASP A 248 -10.13 6.19 11.46
N LYS A 249 -10.65 6.72 10.34
CA LYS A 249 -9.95 7.75 9.54
C LYS A 249 -9.56 8.97 10.37
N ALA A 250 -10.45 9.43 11.26
CA ALA A 250 -10.19 10.59 12.11
C ALA A 250 -9.08 10.32 13.13
N THR A 251 -9.15 9.17 13.82
CA THR A 251 -8.14 8.74 14.78
C THR A 251 -6.78 8.53 14.11
N TRP A 252 -6.76 7.92 12.91
CA TRP A 252 -5.54 7.69 12.11
C TRP A 252 -4.79 9.00 11.84
N TYR A 253 -5.48 9.99 11.26
CA TYR A 253 -4.85 11.26 10.92
C TYR A 253 -4.49 12.09 12.15
N GLN A 254 -5.25 11.96 13.24
CA GLN A 254 -4.89 12.61 14.50
C GLN A 254 -3.63 11.99 15.11
N ILE A 255 -3.49 10.66 15.14
CA ILE A 255 -2.25 9.98 15.56
C ILE A 255 -1.09 10.47 14.70
N ARG A 256 -1.26 10.47 13.37
CA ARG A 256 -0.23 10.93 12.44
C ARG A 256 0.18 12.38 12.69
N ARG A 257 -0.78 13.29 12.83
CA ARG A 257 -0.55 14.72 13.10
C ARG A 257 0.25 14.93 14.39
N ILE A 258 -0.13 14.26 15.47
CA ILE A 258 0.55 14.39 16.76
C ILE A 258 1.94 13.76 16.68
N TYR A 259 2.08 12.59 16.05
CA TYR A 259 3.36 11.95 15.79
C TYR A 259 4.34 12.88 15.07
N ILE A 260 3.91 13.52 13.98
CA ILE A 260 4.71 14.50 13.22
C ILE A 260 5.10 15.68 14.10
N ALA A 261 4.21 16.16 14.96
CA ALA A 261 4.48 17.29 15.83
C ALA A 261 5.52 16.94 16.91
N VAL A 262 5.43 15.78 17.57
CA VAL A 262 6.37 15.41 18.63
C VAL A 262 7.75 15.03 18.10
N THR A 263 7.82 14.48 16.88
CA THR A 263 9.08 14.11 16.20
C THR A 263 9.68 15.24 15.37
N LYS A 264 8.90 16.30 15.12
CA LYS A 264 9.27 17.45 14.27
C LYS A 264 9.62 17.05 12.83
N LEU A 265 8.97 16.02 12.29
CA LEU A 265 9.27 15.46 10.95
C LEU A 265 9.14 16.49 9.81
N ALA A 266 8.32 17.51 10.00
CA ALA A 266 8.10 18.58 9.02
C ALA A 266 8.96 19.83 9.30
N GLU A 267 10.04 19.67 10.05
CA GLU A 267 10.99 20.74 10.41
C GLU A 267 12.43 20.30 10.12
N LEU A 268 13.33 21.27 9.94
CA LEU A 268 14.75 21.01 9.69
C LEU A 268 15.43 20.21 10.84
N THR A 269 14.89 20.34 12.05
CA THR A 269 15.39 19.71 13.29
C THR A 269 14.75 18.35 13.60
N SER A 270 14.14 17.70 12.59
CA SER A 270 13.54 16.37 12.70
C SER A 270 14.38 15.39 13.52
N GLN A 271 13.75 14.75 14.51
CA GLN A 271 14.33 13.61 15.22
C GLN A 271 14.33 12.34 14.34
N GLY A 272 13.44 12.33 13.35
CA GLY A 272 13.33 11.37 12.27
C GLY A 272 12.82 9.99 12.62
N VAL A 273 12.52 9.23 11.57
CA VAL A 273 12.09 7.84 11.68
C VAL A 273 13.32 6.94 11.49
N ILE A 274 13.85 6.42 12.60
CA ILE A 274 15.05 5.58 12.56
C ILE A 274 14.67 4.18 12.05
N ILE A 275 15.21 3.79 10.90
CA ILE A 275 14.85 2.52 10.23
C ILE A 275 15.17 1.32 11.11
N SER A 276 16.29 1.34 11.85
CA SER A 276 16.70 0.24 12.73
C SER A 276 15.77 0.01 13.91
N ASP A 277 14.98 1.03 14.27
CA ASP A 277 14.09 1.00 15.43
C ASP A 277 12.68 0.51 15.05
N ILE A 278 12.40 0.43 13.74
CA ILE A 278 11.20 -0.23 13.23
C ILE A 278 11.45 -1.75 13.39
N PRO A 279 10.72 -2.44 14.29
CA PRO A 279 10.88 -3.87 14.46
C PRO A 279 10.64 -4.55 13.11
N GLU A 280 11.46 -5.55 12.76
CA GLU A 280 11.13 -6.39 11.63
C GLU A 280 9.75 -7.00 11.94
N TYR A 281 8.81 -6.77 11.01
CA TYR A 281 7.46 -7.24 11.18
C TYR A 281 7.50 -8.77 11.33
N THR A 282 7.29 -9.22 12.56
CA THR A 282 7.38 -10.62 12.97
C THR A 282 6.02 -10.96 13.56
N PRO A 283 5.06 -11.40 12.74
CA PRO A 283 3.73 -11.68 13.23
C PRO A 283 3.85 -12.78 14.29
N THR A 284 3.44 -12.48 15.51
CA THR A 284 3.10 -13.53 16.47
C THR A 284 1.82 -14.16 15.92
N PRO A 285 1.77 -15.48 15.67
CA PRO A 285 0.54 -16.11 15.21
C PRO A 285 -0.51 -15.94 16.30
N GLY A 286 -1.43 -14.98 16.11
CA GLY A 286 -2.71 -14.99 16.80
C GLY A 286 -3.48 -16.27 16.44
N PRO A 287 -4.58 -16.59 17.15
CA PRO A 287 -5.37 -17.78 16.85
C PRO A 287 -5.71 -17.77 15.36
N GLN A 288 -5.21 -18.76 14.62
CA GLN A 288 -5.39 -18.86 13.18
C GLN A 288 -6.88 -19.08 12.88
N GLU A 289 -7.65 -17.99 12.78
CA GLU A 289 -8.99 -18.06 12.23
C GLU A 289 -8.84 -18.40 10.74
N VAL A 290 -8.99 -19.69 10.44
CA VAL A 290 -9.02 -20.19 9.08
C VAL A 290 -10.30 -19.66 8.46
N VAL A 291 -10.17 -18.72 7.53
CA VAL A 291 -11.28 -18.19 6.74
C VAL A 291 -11.23 -18.86 5.36
N PRO A 292 -12.16 -19.79 5.05
CA PRO A 292 -12.13 -20.56 3.79
C PRO A 292 -11.98 -19.72 2.51
N ARG A 293 -12.58 -18.53 2.46
CA ARG A 293 -12.45 -17.62 1.30
C ARG A 293 -11.02 -17.16 1.05
N ILE A 294 -10.18 -17.10 2.08
CA ILE A 294 -8.77 -16.70 1.95
C ILE A 294 -7.95 -17.76 1.22
N GLN A 295 -8.34 -19.05 1.27
CA GLN A 295 -7.67 -20.07 0.47
C GLN A 295 -7.82 -19.82 -1.04
N VAL A 296 -8.95 -19.23 -1.47
CA VAL A 296 -9.14 -18.86 -2.87
C VAL A 296 -8.19 -17.72 -3.26
N VAL A 297 -8.05 -16.71 -2.39
CA VAL A 297 -7.09 -15.61 -2.57
C VAL A 297 -5.66 -16.16 -2.64
N GLN A 298 -5.26 -17.01 -1.70
CA GLN A 298 -3.93 -17.61 -1.66
C GLN A 298 -3.64 -18.47 -2.91
N TYR A 299 -4.64 -19.22 -3.39
CA TYR A 299 -4.54 -19.94 -4.66
C TYR A 299 -4.33 -18.98 -5.83
N PHE A 300 -5.12 -17.90 -5.91
CA PHE A 300 -5.00 -16.90 -6.98
C PHE A 300 -3.65 -16.21 -6.97
N LEU A 301 -3.13 -15.82 -5.80
CA LEU A 301 -1.78 -15.25 -5.66
C LEU A 301 -0.71 -16.22 -6.17
N ASN A 302 -0.84 -17.52 -5.88
CA ASN A 302 0.09 -18.54 -6.37
C ASN A 302 0.01 -18.80 -7.88
N VAL A 303 -1.16 -18.61 -8.50
CA VAL A 303 -1.27 -18.64 -9.96
C VAL A 303 -0.59 -17.41 -10.56
N LEU A 304 -0.84 -16.23 -9.99
CA LEU A 304 -0.28 -14.97 -10.47
C LEU A 304 1.24 -14.89 -10.29
N SER A 305 1.79 -15.41 -9.20
CA SER A 305 3.24 -15.41 -8.96
C SER A 305 4.05 -16.19 -9.99
N ALA A 306 3.42 -17.11 -10.73
CA ALA A 306 4.04 -17.81 -11.85
C ALA A 306 4.26 -16.91 -13.08
N TYR A 307 3.54 -15.77 -13.17
CA TYR A 307 3.58 -14.83 -14.30
C TYR A 307 4.15 -13.47 -13.90
N TYR A 308 3.95 -13.06 -12.65
CA TYR A 308 4.40 -11.77 -12.10
C TYR A 308 5.41 -12.02 -10.98
N SER A 309 6.70 -11.82 -11.27
CA SER A 309 7.79 -12.08 -10.32
C SER A 309 7.77 -11.18 -9.08
N SER A 310 7.05 -10.06 -9.14
CA SER A 310 6.82 -9.14 -8.03
C SER A 310 5.90 -9.74 -6.96
N ILE A 311 5.01 -10.67 -7.33
CA ILE A 311 4.01 -11.27 -6.44
C ILE A 311 4.60 -12.52 -5.77
N PRO A 312 4.81 -12.53 -4.43
CA PRO A 312 5.33 -13.69 -3.72
C PRO A 312 4.29 -14.83 -3.63
N THR A 313 4.74 -16.08 -3.70
CA THR A 313 3.91 -17.26 -3.38
C THR A 313 3.57 -17.31 -1.89
N VAL A 314 2.45 -17.93 -1.52
CA VAL A 314 1.95 -18.05 -0.14
C VAL A 314 1.44 -19.46 0.15
N ASP A 315 1.41 -19.84 1.44
CA ASP A 315 0.79 -21.12 1.85
C ASP A 315 -0.73 -21.03 1.74
N ILE A 316 -1.37 -22.04 1.15
CA ILE A 316 -2.84 -22.10 1.00
C ILE A 316 -3.46 -22.69 2.28
N ASN A 317 -3.37 -21.95 3.37
CA ASN A 317 -3.80 -22.37 4.71
C ASN A 317 -5.11 -21.71 5.20
N GLY A 318 -5.63 -20.74 4.44
CA GLY A 318 -6.85 -19.98 4.78
C GLY A 318 -6.66 -18.94 5.88
N VAL A 319 -5.41 -18.69 6.29
CA VAL A 319 -5.06 -17.69 7.30
C VAL A 319 -4.62 -16.42 6.58
N LEU A 320 -5.27 -15.29 6.85
CA LEU A 320 -4.82 -13.98 6.36
C LEU A 320 -3.66 -13.47 7.22
N ASP A 321 -2.54 -14.20 7.16
CA ASP A 321 -1.30 -13.77 7.78
C ASP A 321 -0.66 -12.63 6.98
N THR A 322 0.43 -12.12 7.52
CA THR A 322 1.15 -11.00 6.92
C THR A 322 1.81 -11.38 5.61
N HIS A 323 2.24 -12.63 5.46
CA HIS A 323 2.81 -13.08 4.20
C HIS A 323 1.74 -13.04 3.08
N THR A 324 0.52 -13.50 3.39
CA THR A 324 -0.65 -13.40 2.52
C THR A 324 -1.01 -11.94 2.24
N ARG A 325 -1.05 -11.08 3.27
CA ARG A 325 -1.33 -9.64 3.11
C ARG A 325 -0.29 -8.92 2.27
N SER A 326 1.00 -9.19 2.47
CA SER A 326 2.08 -8.63 1.65
C SER A 326 1.96 -9.06 0.21
N SER A 327 1.63 -10.32 -0.06
CA SER A 327 1.39 -10.79 -1.42
C SER A 327 0.16 -10.12 -2.07
N ILE A 328 -0.91 -9.85 -1.30
CA ILE A 328 -2.04 -9.02 -1.75
C ILE A 328 -1.58 -7.59 -2.09
N MET A 329 -0.73 -6.98 -1.27
CA MET A 329 -0.21 -5.62 -1.51
C MET A 329 0.67 -5.57 -2.76
N GLU A 330 1.54 -6.57 -2.99
CA GLU A 330 2.33 -6.63 -4.22
C GLU A 330 1.45 -6.87 -5.45
N PHE A 331 0.39 -7.68 -5.33
CA PHE A 331 -0.64 -7.78 -6.37
C PHE A 331 -1.29 -6.40 -6.64
N GLN A 332 -1.71 -5.69 -5.61
CA GLN A 332 -2.35 -4.37 -5.79
C GLN A 332 -1.41 -3.37 -6.46
N ARG A 333 -0.12 -3.38 -6.07
CA ARG A 333 0.92 -2.58 -6.71
C ARG A 333 1.10 -2.94 -8.18
N GLU A 334 1.29 -4.23 -8.49
CA GLU A 334 1.51 -4.73 -9.85
C GLU A 334 0.35 -4.35 -10.79
N PHE A 335 -0.87 -4.35 -10.27
CA PHE A 335 -2.08 -4.05 -11.04
C PHE A 335 -2.53 -2.58 -10.96
N ASN A 336 -1.71 -1.70 -10.39
CA ASN A 336 -1.98 -0.26 -10.23
C ASN A 336 -3.34 0.05 -9.58
N ILE A 337 -3.67 -0.68 -8.52
CA ILE A 337 -4.84 -0.42 -7.68
C ILE A 337 -4.40 0.00 -6.27
N PRO A 338 -5.27 0.61 -5.45
CA PRO A 338 -4.90 1.05 -4.11
C PRO A 338 -4.28 -0.06 -3.26
N ILE A 339 -3.08 0.19 -2.72
CA ILE A 339 -2.26 -0.81 -1.99
C ILE A 339 -2.73 -0.93 -0.54
N THR A 340 -3.95 -1.40 -0.32
CA THR A 340 -4.59 -1.49 1.00
C THR A 340 -4.23 -2.77 1.77
N GLY A 341 -3.75 -3.80 1.08
CA GLY A 341 -3.62 -5.16 1.60
C GLY A 341 -4.97 -5.84 1.91
N ILE A 342 -6.07 -5.26 1.44
CA ILE A 342 -7.44 -5.73 1.65
C ILE A 342 -8.00 -6.21 0.33
N VAL A 343 -8.65 -7.36 0.34
CA VAL A 343 -9.36 -7.89 -0.83
C VAL A 343 -10.77 -7.31 -0.86
N ASP A 344 -10.87 -6.05 -1.27
CA ASP A 344 -12.15 -5.39 -1.57
C ASP A 344 -12.71 -5.83 -2.94
N GLU A 345 -13.85 -5.28 -3.35
CA GLU A 345 -14.50 -5.66 -4.61
C GLU A 345 -13.60 -5.39 -5.84
N GLN A 346 -12.89 -4.25 -5.85
CA GLN A 346 -11.96 -3.91 -6.92
C GLN A 346 -10.80 -4.91 -6.99
N THR A 347 -10.16 -5.19 -5.85
CA THR A 347 -9.05 -6.15 -5.73
C THR A 347 -9.50 -7.54 -6.13
N TRP A 348 -10.68 -7.97 -5.66
CA TRP A 348 -11.25 -9.28 -5.98
C TRP A 348 -11.55 -9.43 -7.48
N ASN A 349 -12.18 -8.43 -8.09
CA ASN A 349 -12.51 -8.46 -9.52
C ASN A 349 -11.25 -8.45 -10.40
N ALA A 350 -10.26 -7.63 -10.06
CA ALA A 350 -8.97 -7.62 -10.75
C ALA A 350 -8.23 -8.96 -10.63
N MET A 351 -8.16 -9.51 -9.42
CA MET A 351 -7.46 -10.76 -9.14
C MET A 351 -8.13 -11.94 -9.86
N SER A 352 -9.45 -12.04 -9.74
CA SER A 352 -10.22 -13.12 -10.35
C SER A 352 -10.19 -13.08 -11.88
N SER A 353 -10.39 -11.91 -12.49
CA SER A 353 -10.36 -11.78 -13.95
C SER A 353 -8.98 -12.15 -14.51
N SER A 354 -7.91 -11.74 -13.83
CA SER A 354 -6.54 -12.05 -14.23
C SER A 354 -6.24 -13.55 -14.13
N VAL A 355 -6.65 -14.20 -13.04
CA VAL A 355 -6.46 -15.64 -12.86
C VAL A 355 -7.32 -16.44 -13.84
N ILE A 356 -8.58 -16.08 -14.04
CA ILE A 356 -9.47 -16.75 -15.00
C ILE A 356 -8.87 -16.65 -16.40
N GLY A 357 -8.44 -15.46 -16.83
CA GLY A 357 -7.80 -15.27 -18.13
C GLY A 357 -6.53 -16.11 -18.30
N ILE A 358 -5.74 -16.31 -17.25
CA ILE A 358 -4.60 -17.24 -17.28
C ILE A 358 -5.08 -18.69 -17.43
N LEU A 359 -6.03 -19.12 -16.60
CA LEU A 359 -6.50 -20.51 -16.56
C LEU A 359 -7.21 -20.93 -17.86
N GLU A 360 -7.92 -20.02 -18.53
CA GLU A 360 -8.57 -20.26 -19.83
C GLU A 360 -7.57 -20.60 -20.95
N THR A 361 -6.32 -20.16 -20.83
CA THR A 361 -5.27 -20.50 -21.82
C THR A 361 -4.66 -21.87 -21.61
N LEU A 362 -4.93 -22.52 -20.46
CA LEU A 362 -4.35 -23.80 -20.09
C LEU A 362 -5.28 -24.95 -20.46
N PRO A 363 -4.74 -26.09 -20.91
CA PRO A 363 -5.57 -27.28 -21.09
C PRO A 363 -6.08 -27.78 -19.72
N PRO A 364 -7.29 -28.35 -19.63
CA PRO A 364 -7.89 -28.74 -18.35
C PRO A 364 -7.01 -29.69 -17.51
N ASN A 365 -6.19 -30.52 -18.15
CA ASN A 365 -5.27 -31.44 -17.50
C ASN A 365 -4.01 -30.77 -16.92
N ALA A 366 -3.74 -29.50 -17.20
CA ALA A 366 -2.65 -28.73 -16.59
C ALA A 366 -3.09 -28.02 -15.31
N ILE A 367 -4.40 -27.84 -15.09
CA ILE A 367 -4.95 -27.15 -13.94
C ILE A 367 -5.01 -28.11 -12.74
N ALA A 368 -4.27 -27.80 -11.69
CA ALA A 368 -4.27 -28.52 -10.42
C ALA A 368 -4.85 -27.63 -9.32
N LEU A 369 -6.05 -27.98 -8.83
CA LEU A 369 -6.72 -27.22 -7.78
C LEU A 369 -6.34 -27.76 -6.38
N PRO A 370 -6.11 -26.87 -5.39
CA PRO A 370 -5.82 -27.25 -4.02
C PRO A 370 -7.06 -27.79 -3.29
N ALA A 371 -6.88 -28.33 -2.09
CA ALA A 371 -8.00 -28.76 -1.23
C ALA A 371 -8.70 -27.55 -0.58
N LEU A 372 -9.59 -26.89 -1.32
CA LEU A 372 -10.30 -25.70 -0.85
C LEU A 372 -11.45 -26.06 0.10
N LEU A 373 -11.47 -25.42 1.27
CA LEU A 373 -12.58 -25.47 2.21
C LEU A 373 -13.82 -24.76 1.64
N TRP A 374 -15.01 -25.18 2.08
CA TRP A 374 -16.24 -24.53 1.66
C TRP A 374 -16.27 -23.04 2.04
N PRO A 375 -16.46 -22.12 1.08
CA PRO A 375 -16.33 -20.68 1.30
C PRO A 375 -17.47 -20.03 2.10
N GLY A 376 -18.44 -20.81 2.60
CA GLY A 376 -19.63 -20.28 3.27
C GLY A 376 -20.72 -19.77 2.32
N ILE A 377 -20.55 -19.99 1.01
CA ILE A 377 -21.46 -19.54 -0.04
C ILE A 377 -22.16 -20.77 -0.63
N THR A 378 -23.47 -20.68 -0.83
CA THR A 378 -24.26 -21.67 -1.56
C THR A 378 -24.37 -21.24 -3.02
N TYR A 379 -24.03 -22.13 -3.96
CA TYR A 379 -24.08 -21.83 -5.40
C TYR A 379 -25.25 -22.55 -6.05
N GLN A 380 -26.00 -21.84 -6.88
CA GLN A 380 -27.20 -22.34 -7.56
C GLN A 380 -27.42 -21.61 -8.88
N LEU A 381 -28.46 -21.99 -9.63
CA LEU A 381 -28.82 -21.35 -10.88
C LEU A 381 -28.87 -19.81 -10.72
N GLY A 382 -28.09 -19.11 -11.54
CA GLY A 382 -27.95 -17.65 -11.53
C GLY A 382 -26.79 -17.11 -10.67
N SER A 383 -26.11 -17.94 -9.87
CA SER A 383 -24.86 -17.55 -9.21
C SER A 383 -23.79 -17.19 -10.25
N GLN A 384 -23.07 -16.09 -10.04
CA GLN A 384 -21.96 -15.67 -10.88
C GLN A 384 -20.80 -15.27 -9.97
N SER A 385 -19.71 -16.02 -9.98
CA SER A 385 -18.52 -15.70 -9.19
C SER A 385 -17.34 -16.61 -9.58
N PRO A 386 -16.11 -16.25 -9.15
CA PRO A 386 -14.95 -17.14 -9.35
C PRO A 386 -15.11 -18.49 -8.64
N GLY A 387 -15.94 -18.58 -7.60
CA GLY A 387 -16.28 -19.84 -6.95
C GLY A 387 -17.05 -20.79 -7.87
N VAL A 388 -17.91 -20.26 -8.75
CA VAL A 388 -18.59 -21.05 -9.78
C VAL A 388 -17.58 -21.57 -10.80
N TYR A 389 -16.62 -20.73 -11.23
CA TYR A 389 -15.56 -21.15 -12.14
C TYR A 389 -14.76 -22.32 -11.55
N LEU A 390 -14.40 -22.26 -10.27
CA LEU A 390 -13.72 -23.35 -9.58
C LEU A 390 -14.57 -24.64 -9.51
N ILE A 391 -15.87 -24.52 -9.23
CA ILE A 391 -16.80 -25.67 -9.28
C ILE A 391 -16.81 -26.30 -10.66
N GLN A 392 -16.93 -25.50 -11.72
CA GLN A 392 -16.93 -25.98 -13.09
C GLN A 392 -15.61 -26.66 -13.43
N GLN A 393 -14.46 -26.11 -13.00
CA GLN A 393 -13.15 -26.76 -13.16
C GLN A 393 -13.09 -28.15 -12.48
N TYR A 394 -13.59 -28.26 -11.23
CA TYR A 394 -13.68 -29.56 -10.55
C TYR A 394 -14.56 -30.54 -11.31
N LEU A 395 -15.78 -30.15 -11.68
CA LEU A 395 -16.75 -31.01 -12.36
C LEU A 395 -16.27 -31.42 -13.75
N THR A 396 -15.64 -30.52 -14.49
CA THR A 396 -15.05 -30.80 -15.81
C THR A 396 -13.99 -31.88 -15.72
N TYR A 397 -13.09 -31.79 -14.73
CA TYR A 397 -12.10 -32.83 -14.51
C TYR A 397 -12.75 -34.16 -14.12
N ILE A 398 -13.72 -34.14 -13.20
CA ILE A 398 -14.44 -35.36 -12.77
C ILE A 398 -15.13 -36.02 -13.97
N ALA A 399 -15.83 -35.25 -14.80
CA ALA A 399 -16.49 -35.70 -16.02
C ALA A 399 -15.52 -36.24 -17.08
N SER A 400 -14.26 -35.78 -17.08
CA SER A 400 -13.22 -36.32 -17.97
C SER A 400 -12.73 -37.73 -17.57
N VAL A 401 -12.99 -38.15 -16.33
CA VAL A 401 -12.56 -39.44 -15.77
C VAL A 401 -13.73 -40.40 -15.54
N LEU A 402 -14.91 -39.88 -15.19
CA LEU A 402 -16.12 -40.66 -14.90
C LEU A 402 -17.18 -40.45 -15.98
N GLU A 403 -17.70 -41.56 -16.52
CA GLU A 403 -18.85 -41.53 -17.43
C GLU A 403 -20.15 -41.23 -16.65
N GLY A 404 -21.10 -40.53 -17.29
CA GLY A 404 -22.42 -40.23 -16.71
C GLY A 404 -22.57 -38.84 -16.09
N ILE A 405 -21.48 -38.07 -15.98
CA ILE A 405 -21.50 -36.66 -15.59
C ILE A 405 -21.16 -35.82 -16.83
N ALA A 406 -22.03 -34.90 -17.21
CA ALA A 406 -21.79 -34.00 -18.33
C ALA A 406 -20.71 -32.96 -17.96
N PRO A 407 -19.70 -32.73 -18.82
CA PRO A 407 -18.74 -31.66 -18.61
C PRO A 407 -19.43 -30.30 -18.69
N THR A 408 -18.85 -29.30 -18.04
CA THR A 408 -19.29 -27.90 -18.15
C THR A 408 -18.16 -27.09 -18.72
N ASP A 409 -18.43 -26.10 -19.55
CA ASP A 409 -17.39 -25.13 -19.90
C ASP A 409 -17.22 -24.17 -18.72
N PRO A 410 -16.01 -24.03 -18.13
CA PRO A 410 -15.81 -23.11 -17.03
C PRO A 410 -15.90 -21.65 -17.52
N ASP A 411 -16.98 -20.96 -17.15
CA ASP A 411 -17.27 -19.57 -17.52
C ASP A 411 -17.60 -18.69 -16.30
N GLY A 412 -17.63 -19.26 -15.09
CA GLY A 412 -17.97 -18.56 -13.86
C GLY A 412 -19.46 -18.26 -13.69
N VAL A 413 -20.32 -18.75 -14.59
CA VAL A 413 -21.77 -18.55 -14.57
C VAL A 413 -22.48 -19.87 -14.28
N PHE A 414 -23.24 -19.91 -13.19
CA PHE A 414 -23.97 -21.11 -12.81
C PHE A 414 -25.26 -21.18 -13.63
N GLY A 415 -25.14 -21.59 -14.88
CA GLY A 415 -26.24 -21.75 -15.83
C GLY A 415 -26.89 -23.13 -15.77
N PRO A 416 -27.87 -23.40 -16.68
CA PRO A 416 -28.58 -24.68 -16.72
C PRO A 416 -27.66 -25.90 -16.93
N LEU A 417 -26.57 -25.75 -17.69
CA LEU A 417 -25.58 -26.82 -17.88
C LEU A 417 -24.81 -27.13 -16.60
N THR A 418 -24.43 -26.11 -15.83
CA THR A 418 -23.78 -26.29 -14.53
C THR A 418 -24.73 -26.93 -13.53
N GLU A 419 -25.99 -26.49 -13.48
CA GLU A 419 -27.02 -27.14 -12.65
C GLU A 419 -27.20 -28.61 -13.02
N GLN A 420 -27.28 -28.93 -14.31
CA GLN A 420 -27.40 -30.31 -14.78
C GLN A 420 -26.19 -31.16 -14.36
N SER A 421 -24.97 -30.65 -14.54
CA SER A 421 -23.74 -31.35 -14.14
C SER A 421 -23.69 -31.59 -12.63
N VAL A 422 -24.11 -30.60 -11.82
CA VAL A 422 -24.24 -30.76 -10.36
C VAL A 422 -25.28 -31.81 -10.01
N ARG A 423 -26.46 -31.82 -10.65
CA ARG A 423 -27.49 -32.85 -10.41
C ARG A 423 -26.99 -34.25 -10.75
N GLN A 424 -26.28 -34.41 -11.87
CA GLN A 424 -25.70 -35.69 -12.28
C GLN A 424 -24.59 -36.14 -11.34
N PHE A 425 -23.71 -35.22 -10.92
CA PHE A 425 -22.73 -35.50 -9.87
C PHE A 425 -23.43 -35.95 -8.57
N GLN A 426 -24.51 -35.26 -8.21
CA GLN A 426 -25.26 -35.58 -7.00
C GLN A 426 -25.88 -36.98 -7.05
N GLU A 427 -26.53 -37.31 -8.17
CA GLU A 427 -27.11 -38.62 -8.43
C GLU A 427 -26.04 -39.72 -8.43
N TYR A 428 -24.91 -39.48 -9.10
CA TYR A 428 -23.81 -40.44 -9.22
C TYR A 428 -23.23 -40.84 -7.86
N PHE A 429 -23.11 -39.88 -6.93
CA PHE A 429 -22.53 -40.12 -5.60
C PHE A 429 -23.57 -40.30 -4.49
N GLY A 430 -24.85 -40.53 -4.84
CA GLY A 430 -25.91 -40.81 -3.88
C GLY A 430 -26.19 -39.67 -2.89
N ILE A 431 -25.92 -38.43 -3.28
CA ILE A 431 -26.21 -37.23 -2.49
C ILE A 431 -27.53 -36.59 -2.97
N ASN A 432 -28.18 -35.80 -2.13
CA ASN A 432 -29.50 -35.21 -2.45
C ASN A 432 -29.42 -34.38 -3.75
N VAL A 433 -30.24 -34.74 -4.74
CA VAL A 433 -30.23 -34.14 -6.09
C VAL A 433 -30.97 -32.80 -6.11
N THR A 434 -30.36 -31.78 -5.50
CA THR A 434 -30.91 -30.42 -5.39
C THR A 434 -30.58 -29.56 -6.59
N GLY A 435 -29.49 -29.86 -7.31
CA GLY A 435 -28.87 -28.95 -8.30
C GLY A 435 -28.13 -27.76 -7.68
N VAL A 436 -27.99 -27.76 -6.35
CA VAL A 436 -27.37 -26.69 -5.57
C VAL A 436 -26.08 -27.19 -4.94
N VAL A 437 -25.02 -26.39 -5.00
CA VAL A 437 -23.75 -26.67 -4.32
C VAL A 437 -23.76 -26.00 -2.96
N ASP A 438 -24.23 -26.74 -1.96
CA ASP A 438 -24.10 -26.42 -0.54
C ASP A 438 -22.76 -26.94 0.02
N ARG A 439 -22.55 -26.79 1.34
CA ARG A 439 -21.32 -27.26 2.01
C ARG A 439 -21.02 -28.73 1.72
N TYR A 440 -22.03 -29.59 1.86
CA TYR A 440 -21.84 -31.03 1.71
C TYR A 440 -21.49 -31.41 0.27
N THR A 441 -22.18 -30.81 -0.70
CA THR A 441 -21.89 -31.00 -2.12
C THR A 441 -20.49 -30.48 -2.48
N TRP A 442 -20.09 -29.30 -1.97
CA TRP A 442 -18.75 -28.75 -2.17
C TRP A 442 -17.66 -29.69 -1.65
N ASP A 443 -17.75 -30.10 -0.38
CA ASP A 443 -16.77 -30.98 0.25
C ASP A 443 -16.65 -32.31 -0.51
N ARG A 444 -17.77 -32.82 -1.04
CA ARG A 444 -17.79 -34.04 -1.86
C ARG A 444 -17.11 -33.84 -3.22
N ILE A 445 -17.40 -32.74 -3.93
CA ILE A 445 -16.75 -32.41 -5.20
C ILE A 445 -15.22 -32.34 -5.02
N VAL A 446 -14.75 -31.58 -4.02
CA VAL A 446 -13.32 -31.40 -3.75
C VAL A 446 -12.64 -32.73 -3.41
N LEU A 447 -13.26 -33.55 -2.55
CA LEU A 447 -12.73 -34.86 -2.18
C LEU A 447 -12.61 -35.79 -3.39
N ILE A 448 -13.67 -35.90 -4.20
CA ILE A 448 -13.70 -36.78 -5.37
C ILE A 448 -12.68 -36.31 -6.41
N TYR A 449 -12.65 -35.02 -6.73
CA TYR A 449 -11.64 -34.46 -7.63
C TYR A 449 -10.23 -34.84 -7.18
N ARG A 450 -9.92 -34.62 -5.89
CA ARG A 450 -8.59 -34.92 -5.35
C ARG A 450 -8.23 -36.40 -5.45
N ASN A 451 -9.17 -37.29 -5.17
CA ASN A 451 -8.94 -38.72 -5.28
C ASN A 451 -8.69 -39.15 -6.73
N LEU A 452 -9.46 -38.61 -7.69
CA LEU A 452 -9.27 -38.90 -9.12
C LEU A 452 -8.00 -38.28 -9.70
N ARG A 453 -7.57 -37.12 -9.18
CA ARG A 453 -6.41 -36.38 -9.70
C ARG A 453 -5.09 -36.80 -9.08
N PHE A 454 -5.06 -37.03 -7.76
CA PHE A 454 -3.84 -37.23 -6.98
C PHE A 454 -3.83 -38.56 -6.21
N GLY A 455 -4.96 -39.26 -6.14
CA GLY A 455 -5.07 -40.56 -5.49
C GLY A 455 -4.68 -41.72 -6.41
N ASN A 456 -4.55 -42.92 -5.84
CA ASN A 456 -4.35 -44.14 -6.60
C ASN A 456 -5.71 -44.61 -7.14
N THR A 457 -5.89 -44.67 -8.47
CA THR A 457 -7.17 -44.94 -9.16
C THR A 457 -7.74 -46.35 -8.93
N SER A 458 -7.04 -47.22 -8.20
CA SER A 458 -7.44 -48.60 -7.92
C SER A 458 -8.60 -48.75 -6.93
N ASN A 459 -9.07 -47.68 -6.28
CA ASN A 459 -10.05 -47.71 -5.18
C ASN A 459 -11.38 -46.98 -5.49
N ILE A 460 -11.71 -46.79 -6.78
CA ILE A 460 -12.91 -46.05 -7.22
C ILE A 460 -14.22 -46.71 -6.70
N ASN A 461 -14.23 -48.03 -6.49
CA ASN A 461 -15.39 -48.79 -6.00
C ASN A 461 -15.73 -48.58 -4.50
N GLY A 462 -14.89 -47.87 -3.74
CA GLY A 462 -15.16 -47.53 -2.34
C GLY A 462 -15.68 -46.10 -2.13
N LEU A 463 -15.90 -45.36 -3.23
CA LEU A 463 -16.30 -43.94 -3.20
C LEU A 463 -17.77 -43.72 -3.56
N THR A 464 -18.46 -44.74 -4.09
CA THR A 464 -19.93 -44.83 -4.21
C THR A 464 -20.53 -45.24 -2.88
#